data_AF-A0A9Q8PKF9-F1
#
_entry.id   AF-A0A9Q8PKF9-F1
#
_cell.length_a   1.000
_cell.length_b   1.000
_cell.length_c   1.000
_cell.angle_alpha   90.00
_cell.angle_beta   90.00
_cell.angle_gamma   90.00
#
_symmetry.space_group_name_H-M   'P 1'
#
loop_
_entity.id
_entity.type
_entity.pdbx_description
1 polymer ?
#
loop_
_entity_poly.entity_id
_entity_poly.type
_entity_poly.pdbx_seq_one_letter_code
_entity_poly.pdbx_strand_id
1 'polypeptide(L)'
;MASTTTTKDSTNCRLLEMPAELRNNIYRFTLCEHTTQITQTTFQQPALLATCRQTRKEASIIYYYENDFDIHVHNFDPAVARSWHQHARPFFRKQTPKSSIIFGTVDPRSWTNLMRWIKLHVSREAVGIAQCERNDPDSNVAGGAMKIARELYAVETDWEMIEKVLEIYKVSTKYTIDWED
;
A
#
# COMPACT_ATOMS: atom_id res chain seq x y z
N MET A 1 -19.28 25.59 54.80
CA MET A 1 -19.65 25.40 53.37
C MET A 1 -18.44 25.81 52.54
N ALA A 2 -17.68 24.85 52.03
CA ALA A 2 -16.49 25.13 51.21
C ALA A 2 -16.84 24.89 49.74
N SER A 3 -16.97 25.99 48.99
CA SER A 3 -17.12 25.94 47.53
C SER A 3 -15.79 25.50 46.94
N THR A 4 -15.76 24.29 46.39
CA THR A 4 -14.61 23.77 45.65
C THR A 4 -14.84 24.14 44.19
N THR A 5 -14.22 25.23 43.74
CA THR A 5 -14.21 25.63 42.33
C THR A 5 -13.27 24.70 41.56
N THR A 6 -13.85 23.70 40.89
CA THR A 6 -13.14 22.85 39.94
C THR A 6 -12.79 23.69 38.71
N THR A 7 -11.58 24.26 38.67
CA THR A 7 -11.01 24.85 37.45
C THR A 7 -10.80 23.73 36.44
N LYS A 8 -11.71 23.69 35.46
CA LYS A 8 -11.61 22.82 34.29
C LYS A 8 -10.51 23.41 33.41
N ASP A 9 -9.26 23.04 33.66
CA ASP A 9 -8.17 23.30 32.72
C ASP A 9 -8.50 22.59 31.40
N SER A 10 -9.12 23.33 30.48
CA SER A 10 -9.17 22.95 29.08
C SER A 10 -7.76 23.15 28.56
N THR A 11 -6.91 22.13 28.74
CA THR A 11 -5.54 22.10 28.22
C THR A 11 -5.63 22.09 26.70
N ASN A 12 -5.75 23.28 26.11
CA ASN A 12 -5.73 23.43 24.67
C ASN A 12 -4.39 22.92 24.15
N CYS A 13 -4.45 22.10 23.10
CA CYS A 13 -3.25 21.56 22.49
C CYS A 13 -2.54 22.68 21.71
N ARG A 14 -1.39 23.15 22.21
CA ARG A 14 -0.61 24.22 21.58
C ARG A 14 -0.26 23.94 20.12
N LEU A 15 -0.10 22.68 19.74
CA LEU A 15 0.13 22.29 18.34
C LEU A 15 -1.04 22.72 17.44
N LEU A 16 -2.28 22.59 17.92
CA LEU A 16 -3.50 22.90 17.14
C LEU A 16 -3.78 24.40 17.06
N GLU A 17 -3.16 25.20 17.93
CA GLU A 17 -3.23 26.67 17.91
C GLU A 17 -2.28 27.29 16.87
N MET A 18 -1.29 26.53 16.39
CA MET A 18 -0.36 26.99 15.36
C MET A 18 -1.06 27.16 14.01
N PRO A 19 -0.60 28.06 13.12
CA PRO A 19 -1.04 28.10 11.72
C PRO A 19 -0.89 26.74 11.02
N ALA A 20 -1.82 26.43 10.12
CA ALA A 20 -1.87 25.15 9.43
C ALA A 20 -0.57 24.82 8.66
N GLU A 21 0.09 25.83 8.10
CA GLU A 21 1.36 25.67 7.38
C GLU A 21 2.48 25.14 8.29
N LEU A 22 2.59 25.66 9.52
CA LEU A 22 3.59 25.19 10.47
C LEU A 22 3.27 23.77 10.96
N ARG A 23 1.99 23.44 11.14
CA ARG A 23 1.57 22.06 11.46
C ARG A 23 1.95 21.10 10.33
N ASN A 24 1.71 21.49 9.08
CA ASN A 24 2.09 20.67 7.92
C ASN A 24 3.60 20.42 7.85
N ASN A 25 4.43 21.43 8.16
CA ASN A 25 5.88 21.25 8.22
C ASN A 25 6.27 20.24 9.32
N ILE A 26 5.68 20.33 10.51
CA ILE A 26 5.88 19.35 11.59
C ILE A 26 5.46 17.94 11.13
N TYR A 27 4.30 17.81 10.48
CA TYR A 27 3.82 16.53 9.95
C TYR A 27 4.81 15.94 8.93
N ARG A 28 5.35 16.74 8.01
CA ARG A 28 6.36 16.27 7.03
C ARG A 28 7.64 15.79 7.70
N PHE A 29 8.19 16.59 8.61
CA PHE A 29 9.41 16.23 9.35
C PHE A 29 9.24 14.95 10.17
N THR A 30 8.02 14.66 10.63
CA THR A 30 7.76 13.48 11.46
C THR A 30 7.32 12.25 10.68
N LEU A 31 6.74 12.41 9.48
CA LEU A 31 6.09 11.33 8.75
C LEU A 31 6.76 10.94 7.43
N CYS A 32 7.58 11.80 6.84
CA CYS A 32 8.09 11.64 5.47
C CYS A 32 9.63 11.65 5.38
N GLU A 33 10.34 11.55 6.51
CA GLU A 33 11.81 11.67 6.53
C GLU A 33 12.50 10.49 5.82
N HIS A 34 11.89 9.30 5.86
CA HIS A 34 12.46 8.07 5.32
C HIS A 34 11.38 7.20 4.66
N THR A 35 11.79 6.39 3.70
CA THR A 35 10.94 5.37 3.09
C THR A 35 10.41 4.41 4.14
N THR A 36 9.08 4.33 4.24
CA THR A 36 8.40 3.51 5.24
C THR A 36 8.26 2.07 4.76
N GLN A 37 8.81 1.15 5.55
CA GLN A 37 8.80 -0.28 5.25
C GLN A 37 7.52 -0.91 5.80
N ILE A 38 6.73 -1.50 4.90
CA ILE A 38 5.44 -2.13 5.20
C ILE A 38 5.59 -3.64 5.08
N THR A 39 5.54 -4.34 6.20
CA THR A 39 5.54 -5.80 6.29
C THR A 39 4.26 -6.28 6.99
N GLN A 40 4.08 -7.60 7.13
CA GLN A 40 2.99 -8.16 7.95
C GLN A 40 3.01 -7.68 9.40
N THR A 41 4.20 -7.39 9.95
CA THR A 41 4.38 -7.02 11.37
C THR A 41 4.51 -5.51 11.58
N THR A 42 4.99 -4.76 10.58
CA THR A 42 5.25 -3.32 10.69
C THR A 42 4.12 -2.44 10.13
N PHE A 43 2.98 -3.03 9.78
CA PHE A 43 1.84 -2.34 9.17
C PHE A 43 1.17 -1.26 10.06
N GLN A 44 1.71 -0.96 11.24
CA GLN A 44 1.10 0.03 12.14
C GLN A 44 1.32 1.46 11.64
N GLN A 45 0.22 2.23 11.59
CA GLN A 45 0.28 3.67 11.32
C GLN A 45 1.11 4.38 12.40
N PRO A 46 1.85 5.45 12.04
CA PRO A 46 2.58 6.25 13.02
C PRO A 46 1.68 6.75 14.14
N ALA A 47 2.20 6.74 15.37
CA ALA A 47 1.45 7.14 16.57
C ALA A 47 0.81 8.54 16.45
N LEU A 48 1.44 9.44 15.69
CA LEU A 48 0.91 10.77 15.41
C LEU A 48 -0.50 10.75 14.78
N LEU A 49 -0.77 9.79 13.89
CA LEU A 49 -2.08 9.62 13.23
C LEU A 49 -3.15 9.06 14.17
N ALA A 50 -2.77 8.58 15.36
CA ALA A 50 -3.67 8.03 16.38
C ALA A 50 -3.98 9.02 17.52
N THR A 51 -3.38 10.21 17.52
CA THR A 51 -3.51 11.18 18.64
C THR A 51 -4.91 11.79 18.76
N CYS A 52 -5.38 12.50 17.73
CA CYS A 52 -6.69 13.15 17.74
C CYS A 52 -7.29 13.25 16.32
N ARG A 53 -8.60 13.52 16.24
CA ARG A 53 -9.33 13.58 14.95
C ARG A 53 -8.78 14.64 14.00
N GLN A 54 -8.36 15.80 14.52
CA GLN A 54 -7.83 16.89 13.70
C GLN A 54 -6.49 16.51 13.08
N THR A 55 -5.51 16.12 13.90
CA THR A 55 -4.20 15.65 13.44
C THR A 55 -4.34 14.48 12.47
N ARG A 56 -5.19 13.49 12.77
CA ARG A 56 -5.45 12.38 11.84
C ARG A 56 -5.94 12.88 10.48
N LYS A 57 -6.89 13.80 10.43
CA LYS A 57 -7.44 14.33 9.18
C LYS A 57 -6.40 15.10 8.35
N GLU A 58 -5.59 15.93 9.01
CA GLU A 58 -4.58 16.77 8.35
C GLU A 58 -3.37 15.94 7.91
N ALA A 59 -2.81 15.16 8.83
CA ALA A 59 -1.54 14.48 8.64
C ALA A 59 -1.65 13.20 7.80
N SER A 60 -2.80 12.52 7.76
CA SER A 60 -2.95 11.29 6.95
C SER A 60 -2.78 11.56 5.46
N ILE A 61 -3.21 12.75 4.99
CA ILE A 61 -3.05 13.14 3.58
C ILE A 61 -1.55 13.29 3.29
N ILE A 62 -0.81 14.00 4.12
CA ILE A 62 0.64 14.18 3.97
C ILE A 62 1.35 12.81 4.00
N TYR A 63 1.03 11.98 5.00
CA TYR A 63 1.62 10.65 5.15
C TYR A 63 1.44 9.78 3.91
N TYR A 64 0.23 9.68 3.35
CA TYR A 64 -0.01 8.77 2.23
C TYR A 64 0.36 9.34 0.86
N TYR A 65 0.43 10.67 0.69
CA TYR A 65 0.77 11.28 -0.60
C TYR A 65 2.26 11.65 -0.73
N GLU A 66 2.86 12.14 0.34
CA GLU A 66 4.21 12.70 0.27
C GLU A 66 5.29 11.66 0.62
N ASN A 67 4.93 10.63 1.38
CA ASN A 67 5.86 9.57 1.79
C ASN A 67 6.03 8.48 0.72
N ASP A 68 7.18 7.81 0.76
CA ASP A 68 7.49 6.65 -0.05
C ASP A 68 7.30 5.38 0.78
N PHE A 69 6.68 4.35 0.19
CA PHE A 69 6.38 3.09 0.87
C PHE A 69 7.01 1.90 0.15
N ASP A 70 7.75 1.08 0.89
CA ASP A 70 8.24 -0.21 0.40
C ASP A 70 7.39 -1.32 1.02
N ILE A 71 6.58 -1.98 0.20
CA ILE A 71 5.68 -3.04 0.63
C ILE A 71 6.38 -4.37 0.40
N HIS A 72 6.83 -4.99 1.49
CA HIS A 72 7.50 -6.29 1.47
C HIS A 72 6.48 -7.39 1.39
N VAL A 73 6.52 -8.13 0.29
CA VAL A 73 5.63 -9.26 0.05
C VAL A 73 6.46 -10.53 -0.08
N HIS A 74 6.06 -11.52 0.71
CA HIS A 74 6.62 -12.86 0.67
C HIS A 74 5.72 -13.76 -0.17
N ASN A 75 6.31 -14.59 -1.01
CA ASN A 75 5.58 -15.63 -1.77
C ASN A 75 4.36 -15.13 -2.56
N PHE A 76 4.46 -13.92 -3.12
CA PHE A 76 3.36 -13.21 -3.79
C PHE A 76 2.06 -13.12 -2.99
N ASP A 77 2.08 -13.25 -1.65
CA ASP A 77 0.88 -13.16 -0.83
C ASP A 77 0.32 -11.72 -0.85
N PRO A 78 -0.90 -11.50 -1.37
CA PRO A 78 -1.48 -10.17 -1.44
C PRO A 78 -1.88 -9.59 -0.08
N ALA A 79 -1.82 -10.34 1.03
CA ALA A 79 -2.38 -9.91 2.31
C ALA A 79 -1.88 -8.54 2.79
N VAL A 80 -0.57 -8.31 2.74
CA VAL A 80 0.06 -7.03 3.16
C VAL A 80 -0.35 -5.90 2.22
N ALA A 81 -0.19 -6.10 0.91
CA ALA A 81 -0.51 -5.12 -0.11
C ALA A 81 -1.99 -4.72 -0.08
N ARG A 82 -2.89 -5.69 0.10
CA ARG A 82 -4.34 -5.47 0.27
C ARG A 82 -4.63 -4.67 1.53
N SER A 83 -4.06 -5.06 2.66
CA SER A 83 -4.28 -4.39 3.95
C SER A 83 -3.85 -2.94 3.90
N TRP A 84 -2.66 -2.68 3.34
CA TRP A 84 -2.15 -1.33 3.11
C TRP A 84 -3.05 -0.53 2.17
N HIS A 85 -3.44 -1.12 1.04
CA HIS A 85 -4.33 -0.46 0.09
C HIS A 85 -5.65 -0.05 0.73
N GLN A 86 -6.26 -0.92 1.55
CA GLN A 86 -7.51 -0.60 2.25
C GLN A 86 -7.39 0.60 3.19
N HIS A 87 -6.26 0.73 3.90
CA HIS A 87 -6.04 1.84 4.85
C HIS A 87 -5.75 3.16 4.14
N ALA A 88 -5.10 3.08 2.99
CA ALA A 88 -4.65 4.25 2.26
C ALA A 88 -5.72 4.74 1.24
N ARG A 89 -6.58 3.84 0.74
CA ARG A 89 -7.67 4.12 -0.22
C ARG A 89 -8.57 5.32 0.12
N PRO A 90 -9.01 5.54 1.37
CA PRO A 90 -9.85 6.70 1.70
C PRO A 90 -9.20 8.05 1.39
N PHE A 91 -7.87 8.08 1.32
CA PHE A 91 -7.09 9.28 1.04
C PHE A 91 -6.79 9.43 -0.45
N PHE A 92 -7.04 8.39 -1.28
CA PHE A 92 -6.82 8.42 -2.72
C PHE A 92 -8.05 8.97 -3.43
N ARG A 93 -7.89 10.08 -4.16
CA ARG A 93 -8.94 10.58 -5.06
C ARG A 93 -8.56 10.50 -6.53
N LYS A 94 -7.33 10.84 -6.88
CA LYS A 94 -6.88 10.90 -8.29
C LYS A 94 -5.46 10.39 -8.53
N GLN A 95 -4.64 10.24 -7.49
CA GLN A 95 -3.26 9.79 -7.60
C GLN A 95 -3.04 8.59 -6.70
N THR A 96 -2.21 7.66 -7.17
CA THR A 96 -1.69 6.53 -6.39
C THR A 96 -0.53 7.01 -5.53
N PRO A 97 -0.36 6.48 -4.31
CA PRO A 97 0.85 6.77 -3.53
C PRO A 97 2.09 6.34 -4.26
N LYS A 98 3.21 6.89 -3.80
CA LYS A 98 4.53 6.40 -4.13
C LYS A 98 4.77 5.14 -3.31
N SER A 99 4.44 3.99 -3.88
CA SER A 99 4.69 2.69 -3.27
C SER A 99 5.39 1.76 -4.23
N SER A 100 6.36 1.02 -3.73
CA SER A 100 7.06 -0.04 -4.44
C SER A 100 6.77 -1.38 -3.78
N ILE A 101 6.62 -2.43 -4.58
CA ILE A 101 6.55 -3.80 -4.08
C ILE A 101 7.97 -4.35 -4.03
N ILE A 102 8.34 -4.92 -2.89
CA ILE A 102 9.65 -5.54 -2.68
C ILE A 102 9.44 -7.02 -2.41
N PHE A 103 10.08 -7.87 -3.21
CA PHE A 103 10.07 -9.32 -3.03
C PHE A 103 11.31 -9.78 -2.26
N GLY A 104 11.14 -10.76 -1.38
CA GLY A 104 12.27 -11.42 -0.73
C GLY A 104 13.05 -12.27 -1.72
N THR A 105 14.39 -12.20 -1.68
CA THR A 105 15.26 -12.87 -2.67
C THR A 105 15.21 -14.39 -2.60
N VAL A 106 14.92 -14.95 -1.42
CA VAL A 106 14.95 -16.40 -1.13
C VAL A 106 13.53 -16.97 -1.00
N ASP A 107 12.50 -16.16 -1.20
CA ASP A 107 11.14 -16.64 -0.99
C ASP A 107 10.68 -17.54 -2.14
N PRO A 108 9.90 -18.58 -1.83
CA PRO A 108 9.24 -19.36 -2.87
C PRO A 108 8.31 -18.45 -3.69
N ARG A 109 8.10 -18.78 -4.97
CA ARG A 109 7.18 -18.03 -5.84
C ARG A 109 5.92 -18.84 -6.10
N SER A 110 4.84 -18.53 -5.38
CA SER A 110 3.55 -19.19 -5.57
C SER A 110 2.75 -18.49 -6.66
N TRP A 111 2.51 -19.23 -7.75
CA TRP A 111 1.63 -18.78 -8.82
C TRP A 111 0.18 -18.59 -8.34
N THR A 112 -0.29 -19.48 -7.47
CA THR A 112 -1.64 -19.39 -6.88
C THR A 112 -1.84 -18.08 -6.11
N ASN A 113 -0.84 -17.65 -5.33
CA ASN A 113 -0.90 -16.38 -4.61
C ASN A 113 -0.88 -15.19 -5.58
N LEU A 114 -0.03 -15.24 -6.62
CA LEU A 114 -0.03 -14.20 -7.65
C LEU A 114 -1.39 -14.11 -8.36
N MET A 115 -2.03 -15.23 -8.71
CA MET A 115 -3.35 -15.24 -9.34
C MET A 115 -4.40 -14.58 -8.44
N ARG A 116 -4.38 -14.89 -7.15
CA ARG A 116 -5.24 -14.24 -6.15
C ARG A 116 -4.99 -12.74 -6.09
N TRP A 117 -3.73 -12.32 -6.14
CA TRP A 117 -3.38 -10.90 -6.15
C TRP A 117 -3.88 -10.21 -7.41
N ILE A 118 -3.66 -10.78 -8.60
CA ILE A 118 -4.16 -10.24 -9.87
C ILE A 118 -5.67 -10.01 -9.79
N LYS A 119 -6.43 -10.98 -9.26
CA LYS A 119 -7.88 -10.87 -9.07
C LYS A 119 -8.28 -9.69 -8.18
N LEU A 120 -7.58 -9.52 -7.05
CA LEU A 120 -7.78 -8.39 -6.14
C LEU A 120 -7.37 -7.05 -6.78
N HIS A 121 -6.38 -7.06 -7.65
CA HIS A 121 -5.91 -5.86 -8.33
C HIS A 121 -6.94 -5.37 -9.36
N VAL A 122 -7.44 -6.25 -10.22
CA VAL A 122 -8.46 -5.89 -11.23
C VAL A 122 -9.79 -5.47 -10.58
N SER A 123 -10.12 -6.02 -9.40
CA SER A 123 -11.27 -5.59 -8.59
C SER A 123 -11.04 -4.29 -7.79
N ARG A 124 -9.85 -3.68 -7.90
CA ARG A 124 -9.42 -2.46 -7.17
C ARG A 124 -9.35 -2.61 -5.65
N GLU A 125 -9.16 -3.83 -5.17
CA GLU A 125 -9.01 -4.17 -3.76
C GLU A 125 -7.55 -4.24 -3.29
N ALA A 126 -6.58 -4.30 -4.22
CA ALA A 126 -5.17 -4.26 -3.92
C ALA A 126 -4.39 -3.41 -4.94
N VAL A 127 -3.23 -2.90 -4.51
CA VAL A 127 -2.27 -2.28 -5.44
C VAL A 127 -1.72 -3.30 -6.41
N GLY A 128 -1.34 -2.81 -7.60
CA GLY A 128 -0.68 -3.61 -8.61
C GLY A 128 0.83 -3.67 -8.38
N ILE A 129 1.45 -4.67 -8.99
CA ILE A 129 2.89 -4.80 -9.13
C ILE A 129 3.25 -4.07 -10.42
N ALA A 130 4.06 -3.02 -10.32
CA ALA A 130 4.57 -2.32 -11.49
C ALA A 130 5.74 -3.11 -12.08
N GLN A 131 5.89 -3.07 -13.41
CA GLN A 131 7.13 -3.51 -14.04
C GLN A 131 8.26 -2.58 -13.59
N CYS A 132 9.39 -3.16 -13.19
CA CYS A 132 10.51 -2.43 -12.62
C CYS A 132 11.61 -2.27 -13.67
N GLU A 133 12.07 -1.03 -13.89
CA GLU A 133 13.16 -0.72 -14.82
C GLU A 133 14.50 -1.36 -14.40
N ARG A 134 14.65 -1.74 -13.11
CA ARG A 134 15.91 -2.28 -12.55
C ARG A 134 16.18 -3.74 -12.89
N ASN A 135 15.49 -4.32 -13.89
CA ASN A 135 15.63 -5.71 -14.29
C ASN A 135 15.39 -6.71 -13.14
N ASP A 136 14.36 -6.47 -12.33
CA ASP A 136 13.87 -7.43 -11.35
C ASP A 136 12.92 -8.43 -12.04
N PRO A 137 13.32 -9.71 -12.22
CA PRO A 137 12.52 -10.69 -12.93
C PRO A 137 11.15 -10.90 -12.30
N ASP A 138 11.07 -10.90 -10.96
CA ASP A 138 9.85 -11.12 -10.19
C ASP A 138 8.82 -10.02 -10.47
N SER A 139 9.21 -8.75 -10.29
CA SER A 139 8.35 -7.61 -10.62
C SER A 139 7.95 -7.55 -12.08
N ASN A 140 8.85 -7.90 -13.01
CA ASN A 140 8.58 -7.78 -14.44
C ASN A 140 7.59 -8.83 -14.94
N VAL A 141 7.71 -10.08 -14.50
CA VAL A 141 6.77 -11.14 -14.84
C VAL A 141 5.43 -10.90 -14.16
N ALA A 142 5.42 -10.61 -12.85
CA ALA A 142 4.18 -10.40 -12.12
C ALA A 142 3.45 -9.13 -12.60
N GLY A 143 4.19 -8.03 -12.85
CA GLY A 143 3.64 -6.81 -13.43
C GLY A 143 3.14 -7.00 -14.86
N GLY A 144 3.81 -7.85 -15.65
CA GLY A 144 3.33 -8.26 -16.98
C GLY A 144 2.01 -9.01 -16.93
N ALA A 145 1.90 -10.01 -16.06
CA ALA A 145 0.66 -10.75 -15.83
C ALA A 145 -0.49 -9.82 -15.37
N MET A 146 -0.23 -8.91 -14.42
CA MET A 146 -1.22 -7.93 -13.98
C MET A 146 -1.67 -6.98 -15.10
N LYS A 147 -0.75 -6.54 -15.95
CA LYS A 147 -1.08 -5.71 -17.11
C LYS A 147 -1.99 -6.46 -18.07
N ILE A 148 -1.65 -7.70 -18.44
CA ILE A 148 -2.47 -8.55 -19.33
C ILE A 148 -3.89 -8.69 -18.75
N ALA A 149 -4.00 -9.10 -17.48
CA ALA A 149 -5.28 -9.29 -16.83
C ALA A 149 -6.12 -8.01 -16.79
N ARG A 150 -5.49 -6.87 -16.50
CA ARG A 150 -6.16 -5.56 -16.49
C ARG A 150 -6.71 -5.17 -17.85
N GLU A 151 -5.95 -5.36 -18.93
CA GLU A 151 -6.41 -5.04 -20.29
C GLU A 151 -7.56 -5.96 -20.72
N LEU A 152 -7.47 -7.26 -20.44
CA LEU A 152 -8.54 -8.22 -20.74
C LEU A 152 -9.82 -7.94 -19.93
N TYR A 153 -9.66 -7.62 -18.65
CA TYR A 153 -10.78 -7.26 -17.78
C TYR A 153 -11.44 -5.94 -18.22
N ALA A 154 -10.67 -4.98 -18.75
CA ALA A 154 -11.19 -3.71 -19.24
C ALA A 154 -12.07 -3.85 -20.50
N VAL A 155 -11.89 -4.91 -21.29
CA VAL A 155 -12.76 -5.28 -22.43
C VAL A 155 -13.83 -6.31 -22.05
N GLU A 156 -14.13 -6.43 -20.75
CA GLU A 156 -15.19 -7.30 -20.20
C GLU A 156 -14.99 -8.80 -20.49
N THR A 157 -13.73 -9.24 -20.64
CA THR A 157 -13.41 -10.66 -20.78
C THR A 157 -13.73 -11.40 -19.48
N ASP A 158 -14.36 -12.58 -19.60
CA ASP A 158 -14.64 -13.43 -18.44
C ASP A 158 -13.36 -13.91 -17.74
N TRP A 159 -13.44 -14.04 -16.43
CA TRP A 159 -12.29 -14.42 -15.59
C TRP A 159 -11.74 -15.81 -15.94
N GLU A 160 -12.58 -16.76 -16.35
CA GLU A 160 -12.13 -18.10 -16.76
C GLU A 160 -11.19 -18.03 -17.98
N MET A 161 -11.49 -17.13 -18.93
CA MET A 161 -10.62 -16.90 -20.09
C MET A 161 -9.32 -16.19 -19.69
N ILE A 162 -9.40 -15.21 -18.78
CA ILE A 162 -8.22 -14.52 -18.25
C ILE A 162 -7.28 -15.51 -17.57
N GLU A 163 -7.81 -16.40 -16.71
CA GLU A 163 -7.03 -17.46 -16.06
C GLU A 163 -6.32 -18.35 -17.09
N LYS A 164 -7.01 -18.80 -18.14
CA LYS A 164 -6.40 -19.62 -19.22
C LYS A 164 -5.24 -18.89 -19.91
N VAL A 165 -5.39 -17.60 -20.21
CA VAL A 165 -4.32 -16.79 -20.81
C VAL A 165 -3.14 -16.66 -19.86
N LEU A 166 -3.40 -16.45 -18.58
CA LEU A 166 -2.35 -16.32 -17.58
C LEU A 166 -1.61 -17.65 -17.32
N GLU A 167 -2.28 -18.80 -17.38
CA GLU A 167 -1.62 -20.11 -17.31
C GLU A 167 -0.65 -20.34 -18.48
N ILE A 168 -1.04 -19.91 -19.70
CA ILE A 168 -0.12 -19.94 -20.85
C ILE A 168 1.07 -19.01 -20.60
N TYR A 169 0.82 -17.82 -20.04
CA TYR A 169 1.85 -16.86 -19.68
C TYR A 169 2.83 -17.43 -18.63
N LYS A 170 2.34 -18.15 -17.61
CA LYS A 170 3.16 -18.85 -16.61
C LYS A 170 4.13 -19.82 -17.28
N VAL A 171 3.64 -20.67 -18.18
CA VAL A 171 4.49 -21.63 -18.90
C VAL A 171 5.57 -20.93 -19.72
N SER A 172 5.26 -19.79 -20.33
CA SER A 172 6.22 -18.99 -21.10
C SER A 172 7.30 -18.31 -20.24
N THR A 173 7.05 -18.12 -18.95
CA THR A 173 7.93 -17.41 -18.01
C THR A 173 8.66 -18.33 -17.03
N LYS A 174 8.49 -19.65 -17.15
CA LYS A 174 9.13 -20.66 -16.28
C LYS A 174 10.66 -20.64 -16.25
N TYR A 175 11.30 -20.08 -17.28
CA TYR A 175 12.77 -19.95 -17.33
C TYR A 175 13.26 -18.65 -16.66
N THR A 176 12.32 -17.77 -16.31
CA THR A 176 12.56 -16.48 -15.65
C THR A 176 12.30 -16.57 -14.15
N ILE A 177 11.23 -17.27 -13.76
CA ILE A 177 10.82 -17.49 -12.37
C ILE A 177 10.55 -18.97 -12.17
N ASP A 178 11.12 -19.54 -11.12
CA ASP A 178 10.82 -20.89 -10.65
C ASP A 178 9.58 -20.84 -9.74
N TRP A 179 8.47 -21.38 -10.22
CA TRP A 179 7.19 -21.36 -9.51
C TRP A 179 7.08 -22.59 -8.62
N GLU A 180 6.78 -22.39 -7.33
CA GLU A 180 6.37 -23.47 -6.44
C GLU A 180 4.86 -23.71 -6.58
N ASP A 181 4.51 -24.86 -7.15
CA ASP A 181 3.14 -25.38 -7.27
C ASP A 181 2.85 -26.45 -6.20
#